data_AF-A0A241WG37-F1
#
_entry.id   AF-A0A241WG37-F1
#
_cell.length_a   1.000
_cell.length_b   1.000
_cell.length_c   1.000
_cell.angle_alpha   90.00
_cell.angle_beta   90.00
_cell.angle_gamma   90.00
#
_symmetry.space_group_name_H-M   'P 1'
#
loop_
_entity.id
_entity.type
_entity.pdbx_description
1 polymer ?
#
loop_
_entity_poly.entity_id
_entity_poly.type
_entity_poly.pdbx_seq_one_letter_code
_entity_poly.pdbx_strand_id
1 'polypeptide(L)' 'MKFLLILVLGFTSIQAYAKKCADFSTQQEAQKWYEQRKKSGQTGWKSLDRDADGHACDCLPGGNGTKCPKKK' A
#
# COMPACT_ATOMS: atom_id res chain seq x y z
N MET A 1 10.32 2.01 47.38
CA MET A 1 9.53 1.17 46.46
C MET A 1 8.76 2.11 45.52
N LYS A 2 9.45 2.62 44.49
CA LYS A 2 8.91 3.61 43.54
C LYS A 2 8.25 2.80 42.41
N PHE A 3 6.93 2.90 42.32
CA PHE A 3 6.12 2.14 41.37
C PHE A 3 6.66 2.26 39.95
N LEU A 4 7.05 1.12 39.37
CA LEU A 4 7.36 0.99 37.95
C LEU A 4 6.10 1.38 37.15
N LEU A 5 6.16 2.53 36.48
CA LEU A 5 5.21 2.93 35.46
C LEU A 5 5.37 1.96 34.28
N ILE A 6 4.50 0.95 34.22
CA ILE A 6 4.38 0.03 33.09
C ILE A 6 3.84 0.86 31.91
N LEU A 7 4.74 1.21 30.99
CA LEU A 7 4.43 1.86 29.73
C LEU A 7 3.72 0.84 28.83
N VAL A 8 2.40 0.68 28.97
CA VAL A 8 1.58 -0.11 28.05
C VAL A 8 1.51 0.66 26.74
N LEU A 9 2.50 0.45 25.87
CA LEU A 9 2.42 0.81 24.46
C LEU A 9 1.37 -0.09 23.83
N GLY A 10 0.11 0.35 23.89
CA GLY A 10 -0.99 -0.25 23.17
C GLY A 10 -0.66 -0.22 21.68
N PHE A 11 -0.28 -1.37 21.12
CA PHE A 11 -0.25 -1.59 19.68
C PHE A 11 -1.70 -1.55 19.19
N THR A 12 -2.20 -0.35 18.93
CA THR A 12 -3.42 -0.18 18.15
C THR A 12 -3.09 -0.67 16.74
N SER A 13 -3.53 -1.88 16.41
CA SER A 13 -3.45 -2.40 15.05
C SER A 13 -4.32 -1.53 14.17
N ILE A 14 -3.70 -0.52 13.54
CA ILE A 14 -4.32 0.21 12.45
C ILE A 14 -4.52 -0.83 11.36
N GLN A 15 -5.74 -1.39 11.28
CA GLN A 15 -6.14 -2.27 10.19
C GLN A 15 -6.15 -1.44 8.92
N ALA A 16 -4.99 -1.37 8.28
CA ALA A 16 -4.83 -0.78 6.98
C ALA A 16 -5.47 -1.74 5.97
N TYR A 17 -6.75 -1.53 5.68
CA TYR A 17 -7.38 -2.16 4.54
C TYR A 17 -6.51 -1.93 3.31
N ALA A 18 -6.07 -3.02 2.67
CA ALA A 18 -5.22 -2.95 1.50
C ALA A 18 -6.01 -2.28 0.36
N LYS A 19 -5.54 -1.12 -0.08
CA LYS A 19 -6.06 -0.45 -1.28
C LYS A 19 -5.88 -1.37 -2.49
N LYS A 20 -6.80 -1.27 -3.43
CA LYS A 20 -6.78 -1.93 -4.75
C LYS A 20 -6.58 -0.89 -5.84
N CYS A 21 -6.14 -1.32 -7.02
CA CYS A 21 -6.02 -0.42 -8.17
C CYS A 21 -7.34 0.25 -8.56
N ALA A 22 -8.49 -0.37 -8.28
CA ALA A 22 -9.81 0.22 -8.49
C ALA A 22 -10.10 1.42 -7.57
N ASP A 23 -9.31 1.64 -6.52
CA ASP A 23 -9.47 2.76 -5.59
C ASP A 23 -8.74 4.04 -6.05
N PHE A 24 -8.06 4.00 -7.21
CA PHE A 24 -7.27 5.10 -7.75
C PHE A 24 -7.74 5.47 -9.14
N SER A 25 -7.69 6.76 -9.47
CA SER A 25 -8.11 7.25 -10.79
C SER A 25 -6.98 7.18 -11.81
N THR A 26 -5.73 7.32 -11.35
CA THR A 26 -4.54 7.31 -12.21
C THR A 26 -3.42 6.44 -11.62
N GLN A 27 -2.51 6.00 -12.48
CA GLN A 27 -1.32 5.26 -12.06
C GLN A 27 -0.46 6.09 -11.11
N GLN A 28 -0.38 7.40 -11.35
CA GLN A 28 0.47 8.31 -10.58
C GLN A 28 0.00 8.47 -9.12
N GLU A 29 -1.32 8.46 -8.89
CA GLU A 29 -1.90 8.43 -7.55
C GLU A 29 -1.61 7.10 -6.83
N ALA A 30 -1.78 5.98 -7.54
CA ALA A 30 -1.49 4.65 -7.01
C ALA A 30 0.01 4.52 -6.64
N GLN A 31 0.90 5.03 -7.50
CA GLN A 31 2.34 5.01 -7.29
C GLN A 31 2.75 5.82 -6.05
N LYS A 32 2.22 7.04 -5.90
CA LYS A 32 2.49 7.87 -4.70
C LYS A 32 2.09 7.13 -3.41
N TRP A 33 0.92 6.50 -3.41
CA TRP A 33 0.45 5.74 -2.26
C TRP A 33 1.32 4.50 -1.99
N TYR A 34 1.68 3.76 -3.04
CA TYR A 34 2.59 2.62 -2.98
C TYR A 34 3.92 3.01 -2.32
N GLU A 35 4.55 4.08 -2.79
CA GLU A 35 5.84 4.54 -2.27
C GLU A 35 5.74 5.02 -0.83
N GLN A 36 4.70 5.78 -0.49
CA GLN A 36 4.48 6.26 0.87
C GLN A 36 4.34 5.09 1.85
N ARG A 37 3.52 4.10 1.50
CA ARG A 37 3.32 2.89 2.31
C ARG A 37 4.60 2.06 2.43
N LYS A 38 5.29 1.83 1.31
CA LYS A 38 6.56 1.09 1.27
C LYS A 38 7.62 1.76 2.15
N LYS A 39 7.78 3.09 2.05
CA LYS A 39 8.70 3.88 2.89
C LYS A 39 8.35 3.84 4.37
N SER A 40 7.06 3.84 4.71
CA SER A 40 6.59 3.75 6.10
C SER A 40 6.71 2.35 6.71
N GLY A 41 7.12 1.34 5.94
CA GLY A 41 7.17 -0.06 6.41
C GLY A 41 5.80 -0.69 6.63
N GLN A 42 4.73 -0.04 6.18
CA GLN A 42 3.37 -0.55 6.30
C GLN A 42 3.11 -1.67 5.28
N THR A 43 2.12 -2.52 5.55
CA THR A 43 1.68 -3.57 4.63
C THR A 43 0.63 -3.05 3.64
N GLY A 44 0.22 -3.87 2.67
CA GLY A 44 -0.86 -3.55 1.72
C GLY A 44 -0.43 -2.80 0.45
N TRP A 45 0.84 -2.43 0.29
CA TRP A 45 1.36 -1.86 -0.96
C TRP A 45 1.66 -2.91 -2.03
N LYS A 46 2.09 -4.12 -1.63
CA LYS A 46 2.44 -5.21 -2.55
C LYS A 46 1.28 -5.67 -3.44
N SER A 47 0.04 -5.47 -3.01
CA SER A 47 -1.13 -5.83 -3.83
C SER A 47 -1.35 -4.92 -5.03
N LEU A 48 -0.75 -3.72 -5.04
CA LEU A 48 -0.85 -2.76 -6.15
C LEU A 48 0.17 -3.03 -7.26
N ASP A 49 1.27 -3.69 -6.93
CA ASP A 49 2.41 -4.03 -7.80
C ASP A 49 2.59 -5.55 -7.74
N ARG A 50 1.76 -6.25 -8.52
CA ARG A 50 1.59 -7.71 -8.40
C ARG A 50 2.76 -8.49 -8.98
N ASP A 51 3.47 -7.89 -9.91
CA ASP A 51 4.63 -8.43 -10.61
C ASP A 51 5.95 -7.95 -10.00
N ALA A 52 5.90 -7.08 -8.99
CA ALA A 52 7.02 -6.64 -8.17
C ALA A 52 8.12 -5.93 -8.95
N ASP A 53 7.76 -5.21 -10.02
CA ASP A 53 8.69 -4.42 -10.82
C ASP A 53 8.89 -3.00 -10.27
N GLY A 54 8.11 -2.62 -9.26
CA GLY A 54 8.15 -1.30 -8.63
C GLY A 54 7.12 -0.31 -9.17
N HIS A 55 6.31 -0.71 -10.15
CA HIS A 55 5.25 0.09 -10.73
C HIS A 55 3.86 -0.38 -10.28
N ALA A 56 3.19 0.47 -9.50
CA ALA A 56 1.87 0.16 -8.97
C ALA A 56 0.78 0.48 -10.00
N CYS A 57 -0.15 -0.46 -10.20
CA CYS A 57 -1.38 -0.26 -10.96
C CYS A 57 -1.16 0.26 -12.38
N ASP A 58 -0.23 -0.35 -13.11
CA ASP A 58 0.19 0.02 -14.46
C ASP A 58 -0.90 0.17 -15.53
N CYS A 59 -2.09 -0.35 -15.24
CA CYS A 59 -3.22 -0.35 -16.17
C CYS A 59 -4.20 0.78 -15.95
N LEU A 60 -3.93 1.63 -14.95
CA LEU A 60 -4.62 2.90 -14.80
C LEU A 60 -4.07 3.92 -15.81
N PRO A 61 -4.85 4.96 -16.14
CA PRO A 61 -4.38 6.06 -16.97
C PRO A 61 -3.03 6.61 -16.47
N GLY A 62 -2.08 6.79 -17.41
CA GLY A 62 -0.72 7.25 -17.13
C GLY A 62 0.29 6.14 -16.80
N GLY A 63 -0.14 4.88 -16.71
CA GLY A 63 0.74 3.73 -16.54
C GLY A 63 1.25 3.13 -17.86
N ASN A 64 2.13 2.14 -17.75
CA ASN A 64 2.75 1.49 -18.91
C ASN A 64 1.82 0.46 -19.61
N GLY A 65 0.66 0.13 -19.01
CA GLY A 65 -0.32 -0.83 -19.53
C GLY A 65 0.16 -2.29 -19.56
N THR A 66 1.33 -2.59 -18.98
CA THR A 66 1.89 -3.93 -18.96
C THR A 66 1.29 -4.72 -17.80
N LYS A 67 1.07 -6.02 -18.02
CA LYS A 67 0.65 -7.00 -16.97
C LYS A 67 -0.66 -6.67 -16.24
N CYS A 68 -1.63 -6.15 -16.97
CA CYS A 68 -2.96 -5.90 -16.43
C CYS A 68 -3.65 -7.17 -15.92
N PRO A 69 -4.29 -7.13 -14.74
CA PRO A 69 -5.19 -8.19 -14.35
C PRO A 69 -6.29 -8.29 -15.42
N LYS A 70 -6.35 -9.42 -16.12
CA LYS A 70 -7.45 -9.69 -17.05
C LYS A 70 -8.75 -9.57 -16.27
N LYS A 71 -9.67 -8.71 -16.74
CA LYS A 71 -11.05 -8.73 -16.25
C LYS A 71 -11.58 -10.14 -16.48
N LYS A 72 -12.00 -10.82 -15.42
CA LYS A 72 -12.73 -12.08 -15.53
C LYS A 72 -14.12 -11.79 -16.05
#